data_AF-A0A1Q6RPF0-F1
#
_entry.id   AF-A0A1Q6RPF0-F1
#
_cell.length_a   1.000
_cell.length_b   1.000
_cell.length_c   1.000
_cell.angle_alpha   90.00
_cell.angle_beta   90.00
_cell.angle_gamma   90.00
#
_symmetry.space_group_name_H-M   'P 1'
#
loop_
_entity.id
_entity.type
_entity.pdbx_description
1 polymer ?
#
loop_
_entity_poly.entity_id
_entity_poly.type
_entity_poly.pdbx_seq_one_letter_code
_entity_poly.pdbx_strand_id
1 'polypeptide(L)'
;MSSTANGVWTVSYSAPSSGGGSSSSSRRYDVSAPSVKHGDVTVSPKSASKGDTVTITVKPDSGYELDTLTVKDASGSKIKVKDKGDGKFTFTMPASKVTVSAEFAEIETLDFADVSTDAYYYEAVKWAAKKGITGGIGNGLFGPNQPCTRAQIVTFLWRAAGNGITTGTGDGKFSPDATCTRAQSVTFLFRAIGKLVDSKAEFSDVLTDSYYANAVAWAVENGVTNGIGDGLFGPDNSCTRAQIVTFLFRAYQGK
;
A
#
# COMPACT_ATOMS: atom_id res chain seq x y z
N MET A 1 -3.00 -19.57 21.36
CA MET A 1 -1.63 -20.05 21.11
C MET A 1 -1.62 -20.64 19.71
N SER A 2 -1.27 -19.85 18.69
CA SER A 2 -1.12 -20.37 17.32
C SER A 2 0.37 -20.52 17.06
N SER A 3 0.79 -21.73 16.70
CA SER A 3 2.20 -22.10 16.55
C SER A 3 2.71 -21.66 15.18
N THR A 4 3.61 -20.69 15.14
CA THR A 4 4.31 -20.29 13.91
C THR A 4 5.36 -21.34 13.57
N ALA A 5 5.05 -22.22 12.63
CA ALA A 5 6.04 -23.11 12.02
C ALA A 5 6.84 -22.28 10.99
N ASN A 6 7.88 -21.60 11.48
CA ASN A 6 8.83 -20.82 10.67
C ASN A 6 9.62 -21.74 9.74
N GLY A 7 9.19 -21.86 8.49
CA GLY A 7 9.92 -22.56 7.44
C GLY A 7 10.88 -21.62 6.74
N VAL A 8 12.14 -21.55 7.20
CA VAL A 8 13.22 -20.88 6.47
C VAL A 8 13.64 -21.78 5.30
N TRP A 9 13.28 -21.41 4.07
CA TRP A 9 13.70 -22.15 2.87
C TRP A 9 14.77 -21.36 2.13
N THR A 10 15.98 -21.92 2.11
CA THR A 10 17.18 -21.30 1.52
C THR A 10 17.51 -22.01 0.21
N VAL A 11 17.55 -21.28 -0.91
CA VAL A 11 18.14 -21.78 -2.15
C VAL A 11 19.52 -21.14 -2.31
N SER A 12 20.55 -21.97 -2.38
CA SER A 12 21.93 -21.57 -2.68
C SER A 12 22.44 -22.38 -3.87
N TYR A 13 23.18 -21.75 -4.80
CA TYR A 13 23.79 -22.47 -5.93
C TYR A 13 25.21 -21.99 -6.26
N SER A 14 25.99 -22.88 -6.91
CA SER A 14 27.41 -22.78 -7.27
C SER A 14 27.64 -22.90 -8.77
N ALA A 15 28.48 -22.03 -9.33
CA ALA A 15 28.87 -22.09 -10.74
C ALA A 15 29.45 -23.47 -11.14
N PRO A 16 29.28 -23.89 -12.41
CA PRO A 16 30.08 -24.99 -12.96
C PRO A 16 31.56 -24.58 -12.98
N SER A 17 32.41 -25.51 -12.58
CA SER A 17 33.84 -25.45 -12.85
C SER A 17 34.09 -25.68 -14.34
N SER A 18 34.67 -24.71 -15.04
CA SER A 18 35.41 -24.95 -16.30
C SER A 18 36.52 -23.90 -16.38
N GLY A 19 37.79 -24.28 -16.35
CA GLY A 19 38.45 -24.89 -17.49
C GLY A 19 39.04 -23.76 -18.33
N GLY A 20 40.36 -23.62 -18.30
CA GLY A 20 41.09 -22.44 -18.77
C GLY A 20 40.80 -22.02 -20.21
N GLY A 21 40.69 -20.71 -20.42
CA GLY A 21 40.58 -20.09 -21.74
C GLY A 21 40.29 -18.59 -21.63
N SER A 22 41.30 -17.77 -21.92
CA SER A 22 41.19 -16.30 -21.96
C SER A 22 40.10 -15.82 -22.92
N SER A 23 39.08 -15.15 -22.40
CA SER A 23 38.37 -14.05 -23.10
C SER A 23 37.53 -13.25 -22.10
N SER A 24 37.44 -11.95 -22.34
CA SER A 24 36.73 -10.93 -21.55
C SER A 24 35.22 -11.17 -21.48
N SER A 25 34.77 -12.19 -20.74
CA SER A 25 33.35 -12.44 -20.47
C SER A 25 32.98 -11.90 -19.08
N SER A 26 31.96 -11.05 -19.02
CA SER A 26 31.39 -10.62 -17.75
C SER A 26 30.89 -11.84 -16.98
N ARG A 27 31.38 -12.05 -15.74
CA ARG A 27 30.90 -13.13 -14.88
C ARG A 27 29.41 -12.94 -14.62
N ARG A 28 28.60 -13.90 -15.08
CA ARG A 28 27.17 -14.00 -14.79
C ARG A 28 26.96 -14.94 -13.60
N TYR A 29 25.95 -14.60 -12.81
CA TYR A 29 25.52 -15.35 -11.64
C TYR A 29 24.06 -15.74 -11.82
N ASP A 30 23.76 -17.02 -11.61
CA ASP A 30 22.38 -17.49 -11.66
C ASP A 30 21.58 -16.96 -10.48
N VAL A 31 20.33 -16.60 -10.75
CA VAL A 31 19.35 -16.19 -9.74
C VAL A 31 18.16 -17.10 -9.87
N SER A 32 17.82 -17.77 -8.77
CA SER A 32 16.63 -18.61 -8.65
C SER A 32 15.77 -18.12 -7.50
N ALA A 33 14.47 -18.35 -7.61
CA ALA A 33 13.55 -18.02 -6.56
C ALA A 33 13.46 -19.17 -5.55
N PRO A 34 13.29 -18.88 -4.25
CA PRO A 34 13.07 -19.91 -3.25
C PRO A 34 11.74 -20.63 -3.49
N SER A 35 11.72 -21.94 -3.21
CA SER A 35 10.45 -22.63 -2.96
C SER A 35 9.97 -22.23 -1.58
N VAL A 36 8.74 -21.74 -1.50
CA VAL A 36 8.12 -21.20 -0.29
C VAL A 36 6.76 -21.86 -0.10
N LYS A 37 6.26 -21.89 1.13
CA LYS A 37 4.87 -22.24 1.42
C LYS A 37 4.04 -20.96 1.44
N HIS A 38 2.76 -21.05 1.10
CA HIS A 38 1.80 -19.95 1.24
C HIS A 38 2.03 -18.76 0.30
N GLY A 39 2.66 -19.03 -0.84
CA GLY A 39 2.84 -18.08 -1.92
C GLY A 39 3.81 -18.58 -2.98
N ASP A 40 4.05 -17.74 -3.97
CA ASP A 40 5.01 -17.93 -5.04
C ASP A 40 6.03 -16.78 -5.02
N VAL A 41 7.30 -17.12 -5.21
CA VAL A 41 8.36 -16.15 -5.49
C VAL A 41 8.97 -16.49 -6.84
N THR A 42 9.16 -15.48 -7.68
CA THR A 42 9.85 -15.61 -8.97
C THR A 42 10.90 -14.51 -9.12
N VAL A 43 11.92 -14.76 -9.95
CA VAL A 43 13.02 -13.82 -10.21
C VAL A 43 13.28 -13.67 -11.70
N SER A 44 13.60 -12.45 -12.12
CA SER A 44 13.97 -12.14 -13.50
C SER A 44 15.01 -11.00 -13.54
N PRO A 45 16.10 -11.13 -14.32
CA PRO A 45 16.47 -12.30 -15.12
C PRO A 45 16.98 -13.47 -14.26
N LYS A 46 16.94 -14.69 -14.80
CA LYS A 46 17.47 -15.92 -14.14
C LYS A 46 19.00 -15.98 -14.09
N SER A 47 19.69 -15.06 -14.76
CA SER A 47 21.13 -14.84 -14.60
C SER A 47 21.47 -13.37 -14.79
N ALA A 48 22.39 -12.86 -13.98
CA ALA A 48 22.73 -11.44 -13.90
C ALA A 48 24.24 -11.23 -13.65
N SER A 49 24.80 -10.20 -14.25
CA SER A 49 26.17 -9.73 -14.01
C SER A 49 26.19 -8.71 -12.86
N LYS A 50 27.35 -8.48 -12.26
CA LYS A 50 27.51 -7.41 -11.26
C LYS A 50 26.97 -6.08 -11.83
N GLY A 51 26.09 -5.42 -11.08
CA GLY A 51 25.49 -4.14 -11.45
C GLY A 51 24.15 -4.26 -12.19
N ASP A 52 23.79 -5.45 -12.67
CA ASP A 52 22.49 -5.67 -13.30
C ASP A 52 21.36 -5.55 -12.26
N THR A 53 20.19 -5.12 -12.72
CA THR A 53 18.99 -5.08 -11.89
C THR A 53 18.25 -6.39 -12.00
N VAL A 54 17.97 -6.99 -10.84
CA VAL A 54 17.14 -8.20 -10.73
C VAL A 54 15.81 -7.83 -10.08
N THR A 55 14.73 -8.32 -10.66
CA THR A 55 13.35 -8.16 -10.16
C THR A 55 12.90 -9.46 -9.51
N ILE A 56 12.40 -9.36 -8.28
CA ILE A 56 11.71 -10.41 -7.55
C ILE A 56 10.21 -10.10 -7.65
N THR A 57 9.40 -11.08 -8.02
CA THR A 57 7.92 -10.97 -7.97
C THR A 57 7.42 -11.96 -6.93
N VAL A 58 6.66 -11.46 -5.96
CA VAL A 58 6.07 -12.22 -4.86
C VAL A 58 4.56 -12.23 -5.03
N LYS A 59 3.95 -13.41 -4.92
CA LYS A 59 2.49 -13.60 -4.98
C LYS A 59 2.08 -14.48 -3.80
N PRO A 60 1.63 -13.92 -2.67
CA PRO A 60 1.08 -14.69 -1.58
C PRO A 60 -0.12 -15.55 -2.01
N ASP A 61 -0.32 -16.70 -1.35
CA ASP A 61 -1.53 -17.50 -1.49
C ASP A 61 -2.72 -16.78 -0.83
N SER A 62 -3.94 -17.18 -1.20
CA SER A 62 -5.16 -16.65 -0.55
C SER A 62 -5.12 -16.90 0.97
N GLY A 63 -5.37 -15.84 1.75
CA GLY A 63 -5.30 -15.89 3.21
C GLY A 63 -3.91 -15.63 3.79
N TYR A 64 -2.91 -15.32 2.97
CA TYR A 64 -1.55 -15.02 3.41
C TYR A 64 -1.03 -13.69 2.84
N GLU A 65 -0.13 -13.05 3.55
CA GLU A 65 0.61 -11.85 3.12
C GLU A 65 2.11 -12.06 3.27
N LEU A 66 2.90 -11.33 2.47
CA LEU A 66 4.36 -11.33 2.61
C LEU A 66 4.72 -10.65 3.95
N ASP A 67 5.32 -11.41 4.86
CA ASP A 67 5.77 -10.92 6.16
C ASP A 67 7.19 -10.36 6.05
N THR A 68 8.12 -11.18 5.55
CA THR A 68 9.51 -10.77 5.38
C THR A 68 10.05 -11.13 4.01
N LEU A 69 10.78 -10.20 3.40
CA LEU A 69 11.62 -10.44 2.22
C LEU A 69 13.05 -10.04 2.54
N THR A 70 13.97 -11.00 2.43
CA THR A 70 15.39 -10.79 2.69
C THR A 70 16.22 -11.25 1.51
N VAL A 71 17.11 -10.38 1.03
CA VAL A 71 18.15 -10.73 0.05
C VAL A 71 19.50 -10.62 0.75
N LYS A 72 20.33 -11.66 0.66
CA LYS A 72 21.69 -11.69 1.24
C LYS A 72 22.71 -12.06 0.18
N ASP A 73 23.93 -11.55 0.31
CA ASP A 73 25.07 -12.00 -0.49
C ASP A 73 25.69 -13.31 0.05
N ALA A 74 26.74 -13.79 -0.62
CA ALA A 74 27.47 -15.00 -0.24
C ALA A 74 28.13 -14.92 1.16
N SER A 75 28.35 -13.72 1.70
CA SER A 75 28.88 -13.53 3.06
C SER A 75 27.78 -13.52 4.13
N GLY A 76 26.50 -13.58 3.71
CA GLY A 76 25.34 -13.43 4.58
C GLY A 76 24.94 -11.97 4.82
N SER A 77 25.62 -11.00 4.20
CA SER A 77 25.32 -9.57 4.33
C SER A 77 24.04 -9.22 3.59
N LYS A 78 23.15 -8.45 4.22
CA LYS A 78 21.87 -8.04 3.62
C LYS A 78 22.09 -7.07 2.46
N ILE A 79 21.43 -7.34 1.34
CA ILE A 79 21.38 -6.48 0.15
C ILE A 79 20.11 -5.64 0.24
N LYS A 80 20.24 -4.34 -0.01
CA LYS A 80 19.10 -3.41 -0.02
C LYS A 80 18.19 -3.73 -1.22
N VAL A 81 16.90 -3.88 -0.92
CA VAL A 81 15.84 -4.11 -1.90
C VAL A 81 15.01 -2.84 -2.04
N LYS A 82 14.58 -2.53 -3.26
CA LYS A 82 13.66 -1.43 -3.57
C LYS A 82 12.29 -2.01 -3.92
N ASP A 83 11.28 -1.65 -3.15
CA ASP A 83 9.88 -1.94 -3.46
C ASP A 83 9.44 -1.14 -4.69
N LYS A 84 8.71 -1.79 -5.59
CA LYS A 84 8.16 -1.22 -6.82
C LYS A 84 6.62 -1.24 -6.86
N GLY A 85 5.97 -1.73 -5.80
CA GLY A 85 4.53 -2.00 -5.78
C GLY A 85 4.17 -3.30 -6.50
N ASP A 86 2.89 -3.68 -6.39
CA ASP A 86 2.30 -4.85 -7.07
C ASP A 86 3.08 -6.16 -6.86
N GLY A 87 3.61 -6.37 -5.64
CA GLY A 87 4.40 -7.55 -5.29
C GLY A 87 5.78 -7.61 -5.95
N LYS A 88 6.25 -6.53 -6.56
CA LYS A 88 7.55 -6.47 -7.25
C LYS A 88 8.60 -5.74 -6.44
N PHE A 89 9.78 -6.35 -6.38
CA PHE A 89 10.93 -5.84 -5.65
C PHE A 89 12.17 -5.90 -6.53
N THR A 90 13.10 -4.96 -6.36
CA THR A 90 14.32 -4.91 -7.18
C THR A 90 15.58 -4.77 -6.36
N PHE A 91 16.67 -5.43 -6.77
CA PHE A 91 17.99 -5.24 -6.18
C PHE A 91 19.07 -5.22 -7.27
N THR A 92 20.24 -4.67 -6.94
CA THR A 92 21.40 -4.64 -7.82
C THR A 92 22.30 -5.84 -7.53
N MET A 93 22.61 -6.62 -8.55
CA MET A 93 23.37 -7.86 -8.40
C MET A 93 24.82 -7.56 -7.94
N PRO A 94 25.29 -8.13 -6.82
CA PRO A 94 26.68 -7.99 -6.40
C PRO A 94 27.62 -8.85 -7.25
N ALA A 95 28.93 -8.72 -7.02
CA ALA A 95 29.93 -9.59 -7.64
C ALA A 95 30.04 -10.95 -6.92
N SER A 96 28.91 -11.46 -6.43
CA SER A 96 28.84 -12.66 -5.60
C SER A 96 27.45 -13.28 -5.70
N LYS A 97 27.32 -14.50 -5.17
CA LYS A 97 26.04 -15.20 -5.09
C LYS A 97 25.07 -14.44 -4.20
N VAL A 98 23.78 -14.59 -4.49
CA VAL A 98 22.71 -14.03 -3.67
C VAL A 98 21.74 -15.13 -3.24
N THR A 99 21.18 -14.96 -2.05
CA THR A 99 20.11 -15.79 -1.49
C THR A 99 18.89 -14.90 -1.30
N VAL A 100 17.75 -15.29 -1.85
CA VAL A 100 16.46 -14.65 -1.63
C VAL A 100 15.65 -15.55 -0.69
N SER A 101 15.10 -14.96 0.37
CA SER A 101 14.22 -15.64 1.33
C SER A 101 12.96 -14.80 1.50
N ALA A 102 11.80 -15.46 1.48
CA ALA A 102 10.51 -14.86 1.76
C ALA A 102 9.76 -15.69 2.80
N GLU A 103 9.10 -15.01 3.73
CA GLU A 103 8.22 -15.62 4.73
C GLU A 103 6.83 -15.01 4.58
N PHE A 104 5.81 -15.83 4.75
CA PHE A 104 4.41 -15.42 4.64
C PHE A 104 3.72 -15.61 5.98
N ALA A 105 2.91 -14.63 6.38
CA ALA A 105 2.05 -14.70 7.54
C ALA A 105 0.60 -14.94 7.11
N GLU A 106 -0.16 -15.69 7.91
CA GLU A 106 -1.60 -15.72 7.76
C GLU A 106 -2.14 -14.31 7.94
N ILE A 107 -2.98 -13.88 6.99
CA ILE A 107 -3.71 -12.65 7.15
C ILE A 107 -4.71 -12.88 8.29
N GLU A 108 -4.58 -12.12 9.37
CA GLU A 108 -5.69 -11.94 10.31
C GLU A 108 -6.90 -11.50 9.49
N THR A 109 -7.84 -12.43 9.28
CA THR A 109 -8.98 -12.21 8.39
C THR A 109 -9.80 -11.06 8.94
N LEU A 110 -10.08 -10.07 8.10
CA LEU A 110 -11.17 -9.16 8.40
C LEU A 110 -12.47 -9.95 8.41
N ASP A 111 -13.27 -9.77 9.45
CA ASP A 111 -14.62 -10.32 9.56
C ASP A 111 -15.64 -9.62 8.63
N PHE A 112 -15.19 -9.06 7.50
CA PHE A 112 -16.06 -8.41 6.51
C PHE A 112 -16.17 -9.25 5.24
N ALA A 113 -17.31 -9.92 5.06
CA ALA A 113 -17.59 -10.82 3.95
C ALA A 113 -17.67 -10.12 2.58
N ASP A 114 -17.88 -8.81 2.56
CA ASP A 114 -17.98 -7.98 1.35
C ASP A 114 -16.70 -7.21 1.02
N VAL A 115 -15.56 -7.59 1.62
CA VAL A 115 -14.24 -7.01 1.35
C VAL A 115 -13.34 -8.10 0.75
N SER A 116 -13.16 -8.06 -0.57
CA SER A 116 -12.22 -8.95 -1.27
C SER A 116 -10.76 -8.60 -0.94
N THR A 117 -9.90 -9.61 -0.79
CA THR A 117 -8.45 -9.47 -0.57
C THR A 117 -7.74 -8.76 -1.73
N ASP A 118 -8.29 -8.86 -2.94
CA ASP A 118 -7.72 -8.22 -4.13
C ASP A 118 -8.24 -6.78 -4.34
N ALA A 119 -9.13 -6.29 -3.47
CA ALA A 119 -9.67 -4.95 -3.59
C ALA A 119 -8.61 -3.90 -3.25
N TYR A 120 -8.57 -2.78 -3.99
CA TYR A 120 -7.62 -1.69 -3.76
C TYR A 120 -7.67 -1.09 -2.35
N TYR A 121 -8.80 -1.25 -1.66
CA TYR A 121 -9.06 -0.76 -0.31
C TYR A 121 -8.84 -1.82 0.77
N TYR A 122 -8.49 -3.07 0.42
CA TYR A 122 -8.38 -4.17 1.37
C TYR A 122 -7.46 -3.83 2.55
N GLU A 123 -6.23 -3.41 2.27
CA GLU A 123 -5.25 -3.00 3.28
C GLU A 123 -5.73 -1.82 4.13
N ALA A 124 -6.43 -0.87 3.51
CA ALA A 124 -6.99 0.27 4.23
C ALA A 124 -8.09 -0.14 5.21
N VAL A 125 -8.98 -1.05 4.79
CA VAL A 125 -10.04 -1.57 5.67
C VAL A 125 -9.44 -2.44 6.78
N LYS A 126 -8.44 -3.28 6.47
CA LYS A 126 -7.67 -4.08 7.44
C LYS A 126 -7.07 -3.22 8.53
N TRP A 127 -6.35 -2.19 8.12
CA TRP A 127 -5.77 -1.20 9.02
C TRP A 127 -6.84 -0.51 9.86
N ALA A 128 -7.94 -0.06 9.24
CA ALA A 128 -9.00 0.64 9.95
C ALA A 128 -9.72 -0.25 10.97
N ALA A 129 -9.95 -1.52 10.65
CA ALA A 129 -10.53 -2.49 11.59
C ALA A 129 -9.58 -2.73 12.77
N LYS A 130 -8.29 -3.00 12.50
CA LYS A 130 -7.27 -3.25 13.52
C LYS A 130 -7.04 -2.06 14.46
N LYS A 131 -7.20 -0.83 13.95
CA LYS A 131 -7.11 0.41 14.75
C LYS A 131 -8.42 0.78 15.45
N GLY A 132 -9.50 -0.01 15.29
CA GLY A 132 -10.81 0.30 15.87
C GLY A 132 -11.49 1.52 15.23
N ILE A 133 -11.04 1.93 14.04
CA ILE A 133 -11.62 3.07 13.29
C ILE A 133 -12.98 2.68 12.72
N THR A 134 -13.13 1.44 12.23
CA THR A 134 -14.38 0.92 11.70
C THR A 134 -14.78 -0.40 12.37
N GLY A 135 -16.08 -0.57 12.59
CA GLY A 135 -16.72 -1.85 12.93
C GLY A 135 -17.65 -2.36 11.83
N GLY A 136 -17.60 -1.75 10.64
CA GLY A 136 -18.50 -2.09 9.52
C GLY A 136 -19.89 -1.47 9.65
N ILE A 137 -20.86 -2.10 9.01
CA ILE A 137 -22.29 -1.74 9.03
C ILE A 137 -23.17 -2.80 9.72
N GLY A 138 -22.54 -3.80 10.37
CA GLY A 138 -23.21 -4.94 10.98
C GLY A 138 -23.20 -6.20 10.11
N ASN A 139 -23.59 -7.34 10.68
CA ASN A 139 -23.67 -8.66 10.01
C ASN A 139 -22.39 -9.11 9.29
N GLY A 140 -21.22 -8.71 9.79
CA GLY A 140 -19.95 -9.01 9.13
C GLY A 140 -19.81 -8.34 7.76
N LEU A 141 -20.38 -7.14 7.58
CA LEU A 141 -20.26 -6.34 6.35
C LEU A 141 -19.59 -5.01 6.62
N PHE A 142 -18.73 -4.58 5.69
CA PHE A 142 -18.11 -3.26 5.69
C PHE A 142 -18.92 -2.23 4.90
N GLY A 143 -19.54 -2.62 3.79
CA GLY A 143 -20.27 -1.75 2.86
C GLY A 143 -19.37 -0.86 2.00
N PRO A 144 -18.34 -1.37 1.30
CA PRO A 144 -17.29 -0.55 0.68
C PRO A 144 -17.80 0.48 -0.33
N ASN A 145 -18.87 0.14 -1.05
CA ASN A 145 -19.45 0.99 -2.11
C ASN A 145 -20.55 1.93 -1.60
N GLN A 146 -20.95 1.83 -0.33
CA GLN A 146 -21.99 2.71 0.19
C GLN A 146 -21.47 4.14 0.37
N PRO A 147 -22.24 5.16 -0.05
CA PRO A 147 -21.93 6.55 0.28
C PRO A 147 -21.83 6.76 1.79
N CYS A 148 -20.85 7.54 2.22
CA CYS A 148 -20.71 7.93 3.61
C CYS A 148 -21.49 9.20 3.91
N THR A 149 -22.24 9.19 5.01
CA THR A 149 -22.73 10.44 5.59
C THR A 149 -21.58 11.23 6.22
N ARG A 150 -21.82 12.52 6.42
CA ARG A 150 -20.88 13.41 7.11
C ARG A 150 -20.55 12.90 8.51
N ALA A 151 -21.55 12.46 9.28
CA ALA A 151 -21.31 11.89 10.61
C ALA A 151 -20.39 10.66 10.57
N GLN A 152 -20.55 9.79 9.58
CA GLN A 152 -19.71 8.59 9.42
C GLN A 152 -18.26 8.96 9.11
N ILE A 153 -18.02 9.88 8.18
CA ILE A 153 -16.66 10.35 7.85
C ILE A 153 -16.00 11.01 9.06
N VAL A 154 -16.73 11.85 9.78
CA VAL A 154 -16.23 12.51 10.98
C VAL A 154 -15.93 11.50 12.09
N THR A 155 -16.73 10.45 12.21
CA THR A 155 -16.46 9.36 13.15
C THR A 155 -15.17 8.63 12.80
N PHE A 156 -14.93 8.33 11.51
CA PHE A 156 -13.67 7.73 11.08
C PHE A 156 -12.47 8.64 11.38
N LEU A 157 -12.58 9.93 11.07
CA LEU A 157 -11.55 10.92 11.35
C LEU A 157 -11.25 11.04 12.85
N TRP A 158 -12.30 11.13 13.68
CA TRP A 158 -12.15 11.25 15.14
C TRP A 158 -11.45 10.02 15.73
N ARG A 159 -11.83 8.82 15.30
CA ARG A 159 -11.18 7.58 15.73
C ARG A 159 -9.73 7.47 15.23
N ALA A 160 -9.41 8.04 14.08
CA ALA A 160 -8.07 8.01 13.51
C ALA A 160 -7.13 9.07 14.10
N ALA A 161 -7.60 10.31 14.33
CA ALA A 161 -6.79 11.48 14.70
C ALA A 161 -6.95 11.97 16.14
N GLY A 162 -7.94 11.49 16.89
CA GLY A 162 -8.27 12.01 18.23
C GLY A 162 -9.16 13.26 18.21
N ASN A 163 -9.44 13.84 19.37
CA ASN A 163 -10.43 14.92 19.56
C ASN A 163 -10.12 16.19 18.72
N GLY A 164 -11.15 16.81 18.10
CA GLY A 164 -11.12 18.22 17.66
C GLY A 164 -11.24 18.55 16.16
N ILE A 165 -11.79 17.67 15.30
CA ILE A 165 -11.54 17.73 13.85
C ILE A 165 -12.56 18.54 13.01
N THR A 166 -13.72 18.99 13.55
CA THR A 166 -14.80 19.51 12.68
C THR A 166 -15.47 20.79 13.15
N THR A 167 -15.81 21.68 12.21
CA THR A 167 -16.52 22.95 12.44
C THR A 167 -17.89 23.08 11.72
N GLY A 168 -18.51 21.97 11.26
CA GLY A 168 -19.85 21.98 10.63
C GLY A 168 -19.87 22.44 9.16
N THR A 169 -21.07 22.61 8.56
CA THR A 169 -21.28 23.07 7.17
C THR A 169 -21.39 24.60 7.03
N GLY A 170 -21.32 25.37 8.12
CA GLY A 170 -21.75 26.77 8.18
C GLY A 170 -23.09 26.93 8.90
N ASP A 171 -23.43 28.15 9.33
CA ASP A 171 -24.68 28.53 10.02
C ASP A 171 -25.05 27.73 11.28
N GLY A 172 -24.06 27.20 11.99
CA GLY A 172 -24.27 26.38 13.19
C GLY A 172 -24.90 25.00 12.90
N LYS A 173 -25.01 24.58 11.62
CA LYS A 173 -25.55 23.27 11.22
C LYS A 173 -24.42 22.30 10.91
N PHE A 174 -24.49 21.08 11.44
CA PHE A 174 -23.53 20.01 11.17
C PHE A 174 -24.00 19.08 10.02
N SER A 175 -25.32 18.96 9.83
CA SER A 175 -25.99 18.11 8.84
C SER A 175 -25.46 16.67 8.83
N PRO A 176 -25.59 15.93 9.95
CA PRO A 176 -24.93 14.64 10.15
C PRO A 176 -25.32 13.57 9.12
N ASP A 177 -26.56 13.59 8.65
CA ASP A 177 -27.14 12.55 7.79
C ASP A 177 -26.93 12.79 6.29
N ALA A 178 -26.46 13.98 5.91
CA ALA A 178 -26.17 14.28 4.51
C ALA A 178 -24.96 13.48 4.02
N THR A 179 -25.05 12.93 2.81
CA THR A 179 -23.92 12.32 2.12
C THR A 179 -22.82 13.35 1.90
N CYS A 180 -21.58 12.94 2.13
CA CYS A 180 -20.42 13.81 1.97
C CYS A 180 -19.78 13.60 0.60
N THR A 181 -19.41 14.68 -0.08
CA THR A 181 -18.67 14.58 -1.35
C THR A 181 -17.19 14.27 -1.12
N ARG A 182 -16.46 13.90 -2.18
CA ARG A 182 -15.01 13.70 -2.14
C ARG A 182 -14.27 14.97 -1.72
N ALA A 183 -14.67 16.14 -2.24
CA ALA A 183 -14.10 17.43 -1.84
C ALA A 183 -14.30 17.74 -0.36
N GLN A 184 -15.50 17.49 0.16
CA GLN A 184 -15.78 17.68 1.59
C GLN A 184 -14.96 16.72 2.46
N SER A 185 -14.86 15.46 2.04
CA SER A 185 -14.13 14.41 2.76
C SER A 185 -12.63 14.70 2.85
N VAL A 186 -12.00 15.08 1.73
CA VAL A 186 -10.57 15.46 1.74
C VAL A 186 -10.33 16.76 2.50
N THR A 187 -11.28 17.70 2.46
CA THR A 187 -11.18 18.94 3.24
C THR A 187 -11.21 18.69 4.74
N PHE A 188 -12.04 17.75 5.22
CA PHE A 188 -12.02 17.36 6.63
C PHE A 188 -10.70 16.73 7.03
N LEU A 189 -10.16 15.84 6.20
CA LEU A 189 -8.87 15.23 6.45
C LEU A 189 -7.75 16.27 6.48
N PHE A 190 -7.75 17.19 5.52
CA PHE A 190 -6.80 18.30 5.48
C PHE A 190 -6.88 19.19 6.72
N ARG A 191 -8.09 19.50 7.21
CA ARG A 191 -8.24 20.26 8.46
C ARG A 191 -7.75 19.47 9.68
N ALA A 192 -7.90 18.14 9.66
CA ALA A 192 -7.47 17.28 10.77
C ALA A 192 -5.95 17.21 10.89
N ILE A 193 -5.25 17.01 9.77
CA ILE A 193 -3.84 16.61 9.76
C ILE A 193 -3.00 17.25 8.64
N GLY A 194 -3.63 18.00 7.74
CA GLY A 194 -2.99 18.59 6.58
C GLY A 194 -2.19 19.84 6.91
N LYS A 195 -1.30 20.20 5.97
CA LYS A 195 -0.52 21.43 5.98
C LYS A 195 -0.56 22.04 4.60
N LEU A 196 -0.56 23.37 4.53
CA LEU A 196 -0.46 24.06 3.25
C LEU A 196 0.80 23.59 2.52
N VAL A 197 0.65 23.42 1.21
CA VAL A 197 1.72 23.10 0.29
C VAL A 197 1.82 24.18 -0.77
N ASP A 198 3.01 24.37 -1.33
CA ASP A 198 3.25 25.36 -2.38
C ASP A 198 2.77 24.86 -3.76
N SER A 199 2.60 23.55 -3.91
CA SER A 199 2.13 22.90 -5.13
C SER A 199 0.62 23.12 -5.35
N LYS A 200 0.17 22.99 -6.60
CA LYS A 200 -1.24 22.97 -6.96
C LYS A 200 -1.61 21.59 -7.50
N ALA A 201 -2.83 21.14 -7.22
CA ALA A 201 -3.35 19.94 -7.85
C ALA A 201 -3.72 20.23 -9.32
N GLU A 202 -3.26 19.38 -10.24
CA GLU A 202 -3.50 19.51 -11.68
C GLU A 202 -4.72 18.68 -12.11
N PHE A 203 -5.89 18.98 -11.56
CA PHE A 203 -7.15 18.39 -12.01
C PHE A 203 -7.99 19.44 -12.75
N SER A 204 -8.56 19.07 -13.89
CA SER A 204 -9.34 20.00 -14.73
C SER A 204 -10.66 20.44 -14.10
N ASP A 205 -11.17 19.66 -13.15
CA ASP A 205 -12.40 19.92 -12.38
C ASP A 205 -12.13 20.52 -10.98
N VAL A 206 -10.90 21.00 -10.72
CA VAL A 206 -10.55 21.69 -9.47
C VAL A 206 -10.13 23.12 -9.78
N LEU A 207 -11.05 24.06 -9.56
CA LEU A 207 -10.77 25.49 -9.72
C LEU A 207 -9.85 25.98 -8.60
N THR A 208 -8.90 26.86 -8.91
CA THR A 208 -7.86 27.33 -7.97
C THR A 208 -8.40 28.09 -6.77
N ASP A 209 -9.59 28.67 -6.88
CA ASP A 209 -10.29 29.42 -5.83
C ASP A 209 -11.32 28.58 -5.06
N SER A 210 -11.49 27.31 -5.42
CA SER A 210 -12.38 26.39 -4.70
C SER A 210 -11.94 26.26 -3.23
N TYR A 211 -12.91 26.22 -2.31
CA TYR A 211 -12.62 26.10 -0.87
C TYR A 211 -11.80 24.85 -0.50
N TYR A 212 -11.81 23.82 -1.36
CA TYR A 212 -11.10 22.57 -1.21
C TYR A 212 -9.78 22.50 -1.99
N ALA A 213 -9.41 23.53 -2.77
CA ALA A 213 -8.24 23.49 -3.65
C ALA A 213 -6.94 23.16 -2.89
N ASN A 214 -6.70 23.82 -1.75
CA ASN A 214 -5.55 23.55 -0.89
C ASN A 214 -5.56 22.13 -0.31
N ALA A 215 -6.74 21.61 0.03
CA ALA A 215 -6.89 20.25 0.55
C ALA A 215 -6.56 19.20 -0.51
N VAL A 216 -7.00 19.42 -1.76
CA VAL A 216 -6.68 18.53 -2.88
C VAL A 216 -5.19 18.59 -3.22
N ALA A 217 -4.58 19.78 -3.26
CA ALA A 217 -3.15 19.95 -3.49
C ALA A 217 -2.31 19.17 -2.47
N TRP A 218 -2.58 19.36 -1.18
CA TRP A 218 -1.93 18.61 -0.11
C TRP A 218 -2.13 17.09 -0.26
N ALA A 219 -3.36 16.66 -0.59
CA ALA A 219 -3.70 15.25 -0.73
C ALA A 219 -2.96 14.59 -1.90
N VAL A 220 -2.74 15.30 -3.02
CA VAL A 220 -1.95 14.80 -4.15
C VAL A 220 -0.48 14.71 -3.76
N GLU A 221 0.08 15.77 -3.17
CA GLU A 221 1.50 15.81 -2.79
C GLU A 221 1.88 14.70 -1.79
N ASN A 222 0.96 14.36 -0.88
CA ASN A 222 1.17 13.31 0.12
C ASN A 222 0.66 11.93 -0.33
N GLY A 223 0.29 11.75 -1.60
CA GLY A 223 -0.14 10.46 -2.15
C GLY A 223 -1.46 9.94 -1.58
N VAL A 224 -2.27 10.81 -0.97
CA VAL A 224 -3.59 10.47 -0.40
C VAL A 224 -4.58 10.13 -1.52
N THR A 225 -4.52 10.84 -2.64
CA THR A 225 -5.41 10.65 -3.79
C THR A 225 -4.70 10.91 -5.12
N ASN A 226 -5.06 10.13 -6.14
CA ASN A 226 -4.64 10.32 -7.54
C ASN A 226 -5.81 10.76 -8.42
N GLY A 227 -6.94 11.17 -7.83
CA GLY A 227 -8.16 11.48 -8.57
C GLY A 227 -8.99 10.24 -8.91
N ILE A 228 -9.80 10.34 -9.96
CA ILE A 228 -10.66 9.26 -10.47
C ILE A 228 -10.28 8.78 -11.88
N GLY A 229 -9.17 9.30 -12.44
CA GLY A 229 -8.75 9.07 -13.83
C GLY A 229 -8.95 10.31 -14.70
N ASP A 230 -8.40 10.28 -15.92
CA ASP A 230 -8.60 11.29 -16.98
C ASP A 230 -8.36 12.76 -16.57
N GLY A 231 -7.45 12.99 -15.61
CA GLY A 231 -7.17 14.34 -15.10
C GLY A 231 -8.33 14.95 -14.29
N LEU A 232 -9.17 14.11 -13.67
CA LEU A 232 -10.30 14.51 -12.84
C LEU A 232 -10.13 14.09 -11.39
N PHE A 233 -10.56 14.95 -10.47
CA PHE A 233 -10.67 14.66 -9.05
C PHE A 233 -12.05 14.10 -8.67
N GLY A 234 -13.09 14.57 -9.34
CA GLY A 234 -14.51 14.33 -9.04
C GLY A 234 -14.95 14.97 -7.71
N PRO A 235 -14.85 16.30 -7.53
CA PRO A 235 -15.09 16.95 -6.25
C PRO A 235 -16.50 16.75 -5.71
N ASP A 236 -17.50 16.71 -6.59
CA ASP A 236 -18.92 16.61 -6.24
C ASP A 236 -19.44 15.16 -6.13
N ASN A 237 -18.62 14.18 -6.53
CA ASN A 237 -19.00 12.77 -6.41
C ASN A 237 -19.14 12.41 -4.92
N SER A 238 -20.17 11.63 -4.61
CA SER A 238 -20.35 11.07 -3.26
C SER A 238 -19.14 10.23 -2.87
N CYS A 239 -18.62 10.44 -1.66
CA CYS A 239 -17.48 9.67 -1.16
C CYS A 239 -17.97 8.37 -0.52
N THR A 240 -17.46 7.24 -1.00
CA THR A 240 -17.83 5.92 -0.45
C THR A 240 -17.05 5.58 0.83
N ARG A 241 -17.53 4.59 1.57
CA ARG A 241 -16.85 4.04 2.76
C ARG A 241 -15.43 3.57 2.46
N ALA A 242 -15.22 2.85 1.36
CA ALA A 242 -13.88 2.43 0.94
C ALA A 242 -12.97 3.64 0.64
N GLN A 243 -13.49 4.67 -0.02
CA GLN A 243 -12.70 5.85 -0.40
C GLN A 243 -12.21 6.64 0.83
N ILE A 244 -13.08 6.95 1.80
CA ILE A 244 -12.64 7.70 2.99
C ILE A 244 -11.62 6.92 3.82
N VAL A 245 -11.83 5.60 3.99
CA VAL A 245 -10.88 4.75 4.72
C VAL A 245 -9.54 4.66 3.99
N THR A 246 -9.56 4.62 2.66
CA THR A 246 -8.35 4.66 1.83
C THR A 246 -7.60 5.99 1.96
N PHE A 247 -8.32 7.12 1.96
CA PHE A 247 -7.70 8.44 2.18
C PHE A 247 -7.05 8.52 3.56
N LEU A 248 -7.75 8.07 4.61
CA LEU A 248 -7.22 8.01 5.97
C LEU A 248 -5.96 7.15 6.04
N PHE A 249 -6.03 5.93 5.51
CA PHE A 249 -4.91 5.00 5.52
C PHE A 249 -3.66 5.60 4.86
N ARG A 250 -3.80 6.12 3.63
CA ARG A 250 -2.68 6.71 2.89
C ARG A 250 -2.09 7.94 3.59
N ALA A 251 -2.95 8.80 4.14
CA ALA A 251 -2.49 9.98 4.89
C ALA A 251 -1.74 9.63 6.19
N TYR A 252 -1.95 8.43 6.74
CA TYR A 252 -1.23 7.93 7.91
C TYR A 252 0.00 7.09 7.58
N GLN A 253 0.07 6.50 6.37
CA GLN A 253 1.27 5.79 5.90
C GLN A 253 2.34 6.71 5.33
N GLY A 254 1.99 7.90 4.85
CA GLY A 254 2.95 8.92 4.37
C GLY A 254 3.68 9.69 5.47
N LYS A 255 3.68 9.21 6.73
CA LYS A 255 4.39 9.81 7.87
C LYS A 255 5.71 9.11 8.15
#